data_AF-A0A9Q0M3S9-F1
#
_entry.id   AF-A0A9Q0M3S9-F1
#
_cell.length_a   1.000
_cell.length_b   1.000
_cell.length_c   1.000
_cell.angle_alpha   90.00
_cell.angle_beta   90.00
_cell.angle_gamma   90.00
#
_symmetry.space_group_name_H-M   'P 1'
#
loop_
_entity.id
_entity.type
_entity.pdbx_description
1 polymer ?
#
loop_
_entity_poly.entity_id
_entity_poly.type
_entity_poly.pdbx_seq_one_letter_code
_entity_poly.pdbx_strand_id
1 'polypeptide(L)'
;MLQLNAPPSRFIHRRHHQTTCLVNPPNNSFSQWYERHCGLLMHACFDTEYIIGFQDFLRKMSSSGRDFYLRYYVGHKGKFGHEFLEFEFRPDGKLRYANNSNYKNDTMIRKEAFVSRSVMEELRRIVDDAEIMSEDDSLWPSPDRIGRQELEIVSGDEHISFTTSKIGSLADVNDSRDPEGLRCFYYLVQDLKCLVFSLIGMHFKIKPI
;
A
#
# COMPACT_ATOMS: atom_id res chain seq x y z
N MET A 1 -54.65 -62.76 1.87
CA MET A 1 -53.21 -62.91 2.20
C MET A 1 -52.81 -61.80 3.14
N LEU A 2 -52.43 -62.20 4.36
CA LEU A 2 -51.50 -61.58 5.32
C LEU A 2 -51.63 -60.09 5.71
N GLN A 3 -52.00 -59.89 6.98
CA GLN A 3 -51.61 -58.76 7.85
C GLN A 3 -50.08 -58.64 7.95
N LEU A 4 -49.57 -57.45 8.31
CA LEU A 4 -48.52 -57.26 9.33
C LEU A 4 -48.27 -55.76 9.61
N ASN A 5 -48.32 -55.39 10.89
CA ASN A 5 -47.93 -54.09 11.47
C ASN A 5 -46.41 -54.04 11.75
N ALA A 6 -45.78 -52.86 11.65
CA ALA A 6 -44.65 -52.31 12.45
C ALA A 6 -43.87 -51.20 11.68
N PRO A 7 -42.95 -50.40 12.28
CA PRO A 7 -42.94 -49.61 13.53
C PRO A 7 -42.52 -48.12 13.28
N PRO A 8 -42.39 -47.23 14.29
CA PRO A 8 -41.93 -45.85 14.10
C PRO A 8 -40.40 -45.73 14.18
N SER A 9 -39.77 -45.04 13.23
CA SER A 9 -38.31 -44.81 13.22
C SER A 9 -37.94 -43.33 13.16
N ARG A 10 -37.57 -42.83 14.35
CA ARG A 10 -36.50 -41.88 14.73
C ARG A 10 -36.03 -40.81 13.72
N PHE A 11 -36.11 -39.57 14.22
CA PHE A 11 -35.36 -38.37 13.82
C PHE A 11 -33.91 -38.64 13.40
N ILE A 12 -33.52 -38.10 12.24
CA ILE A 12 -32.16 -37.63 11.96
C ILE A 12 -32.27 -36.25 11.31
N HIS A 13 -31.78 -35.24 12.02
CA HIS A 13 -31.65 -33.86 11.56
C HIS A 13 -30.72 -33.80 10.34
N ARG A 14 -31.25 -33.58 9.12
CA ARG A 14 -30.45 -33.12 7.98
C ARG A 14 -30.64 -31.62 7.83
N ARG A 15 -29.53 -30.90 7.97
CA ARG A 15 -29.42 -29.47 7.71
C ARG A 15 -29.85 -29.20 6.27
N HIS A 16 -30.72 -28.23 6.09
CA HIS A 16 -31.00 -27.64 4.78
C HIS A 16 -29.69 -27.07 4.22
N HIS A 17 -29.19 -27.65 3.13
CA HIS A 17 -28.37 -26.90 2.18
C HIS A 17 -29.32 -25.94 1.45
N GLN A 18 -29.47 -24.73 1.99
CA GLN A 18 -29.85 -23.60 1.16
C GLN A 18 -28.57 -23.03 0.56
N THR A 19 -28.50 -23.16 -0.76
CA THR A 19 -27.61 -22.40 -1.63
C THR A 19 -27.99 -20.94 -1.49
N THR A 20 -27.35 -20.23 -0.56
CA THR A 20 -27.40 -18.76 -0.53
C THR A 20 -26.38 -18.24 -1.53
N CYS A 21 -26.89 -17.63 -2.59
CA CYS A 21 -26.13 -16.75 -3.46
C CYS A 21 -25.41 -15.72 -2.58
N LEU A 22 -24.09 -15.88 -2.43
CA LEU A 22 -23.26 -14.84 -1.82
C LEU A 22 -23.22 -13.67 -2.80
N VAL A 23 -23.98 -12.65 -2.45
CA VAL A 23 -23.84 -11.30 -2.98
C VAL A 23 -22.38 -10.90 -2.76
N ASN A 24 -21.66 -10.62 -3.85
CA ASN A 24 -20.29 -10.10 -3.81
C ASN A 24 -20.25 -8.85 -2.92
N PRO A 25 -19.40 -8.80 -1.88
CA PRO A 25 -19.18 -7.57 -1.13
C PRO A 25 -18.39 -6.57 -2.00
N PRO A 26 -18.58 -5.25 -1.77
CA PRO A 26 -17.95 -4.22 -2.59
C PRO A 26 -16.43 -4.24 -2.41
N ASN A 27 -15.73 -4.01 -3.53
CA ASN A 27 -14.29 -3.79 -3.64
C ASN A 27 -13.80 -2.81 -2.56
N ASN A 28 -13.31 -3.33 -1.44
CA ASN A 28 -12.64 -2.54 -0.43
C ASN A 28 -11.17 -2.99 -0.40
N SER A 29 -10.30 -2.20 -1.04
CA SER A 29 -8.85 -2.44 -1.12
C SER A 29 -8.21 -2.62 0.26
N PHE A 30 -8.85 -2.10 1.31
CA PHE A 30 -8.44 -2.26 2.70
C PHE A 30 -8.46 -3.71 3.18
N SER A 31 -9.45 -4.51 2.77
CA SER A 31 -9.59 -5.90 3.24
C SER A 31 -8.58 -6.84 2.55
N GLN A 32 -8.25 -6.57 1.28
CA GLN A 32 -7.21 -7.33 0.57
C GLN A 32 -5.79 -7.00 1.07
N TRP A 33 -5.54 -5.75 1.48
CA TRP A 33 -4.29 -5.38 2.15
C TRP A 33 -4.18 -6.02 3.55
N TYR A 34 -5.27 -6.03 4.33
CA TYR A 34 -5.32 -6.66 5.65
C TYR A 34 -5.01 -8.17 5.58
N GLU A 35 -5.60 -8.89 4.62
CA GLU A 35 -5.34 -10.32 4.44
C GLU A 35 -3.93 -10.64 3.96
N ARG A 36 -3.29 -9.74 3.19
CA ARG A 36 -1.92 -9.93 2.69
C ARG A 36 -0.82 -9.50 3.68
N HIS A 37 -1.07 -8.53 4.56
CA HIS A 37 0.00 -7.88 5.34
C HIS A 37 -0.20 -7.85 6.86
N CYS A 38 -1.41 -8.07 7.40
CA CYS A 38 -1.66 -7.96 8.85
C CYS A 38 -1.40 -9.24 9.66
N GLY A 39 -0.93 -10.33 9.05
CA GLY A 39 -0.53 -11.55 9.77
C GLY A 39 0.68 -11.39 10.71
N LEU A 40 1.44 -10.30 10.59
CA LEU A 40 2.69 -10.07 11.32
C LEU A 40 2.65 -8.89 12.32
N LEU A 41 1.56 -8.13 12.39
CA LEU A 41 1.48 -6.92 13.23
C LEU A 41 0.78 -7.10 14.60
N MET A 42 0.44 -8.33 14.99
CA MET A 42 -0.25 -8.61 16.26
C MET A 42 0.51 -9.54 17.22
N HIS A 43 1.84 -9.66 17.09
CA HIS A 43 2.66 -10.46 18.01
C HIS A 43 4.00 -9.80 18.37
N ALA A 44 4.00 -8.50 18.67
CA ALA A 44 5.16 -7.83 19.27
C ALA A 44 4.74 -7.03 20.51
N CYS A 45 4.27 -7.75 21.53
CA CYS A 45 4.22 -7.25 22.90
C CYS A 45 4.58 -8.40 23.83
N PHE A 46 5.68 -8.22 24.58
CA PHE A 46 6.28 -9.10 25.59
C PHE A 46 6.97 -10.38 25.08
N ASP A 47 8.30 -10.37 25.03
CA ASP A 47 9.09 -11.01 26.09
C ASP A 47 10.58 -10.61 26.00
N THR A 48 11.05 -10.05 27.11
CA THR A 48 12.45 -9.73 27.41
C THR A 48 13.18 -10.98 27.87
N GLU A 49 14.11 -11.51 27.06
CA GLU A 49 15.39 -12.12 27.46
C GLU A 49 16.04 -12.87 26.28
N TYR A 50 16.77 -12.16 25.40
CA TYR A 50 17.83 -12.73 24.53
C TYR A 50 18.75 -11.62 24.00
N ILE A 51 19.22 -10.75 24.91
CA ILE A 51 19.84 -9.45 24.59
C ILE A 51 21.34 -9.48 24.83
N ILE A 52 22.10 -10.28 24.07
CA ILE A 52 23.55 -10.01 23.86
C ILE A 52 23.96 -10.40 22.44
N GLY A 53 23.53 -11.58 21.93
CA GLY A 53 23.86 -12.02 20.57
C GLY A 53 23.11 -11.29 19.45
N PHE A 54 21.87 -10.85 19.69
CA PHE A 54 21.06 -10.14 18.68
C PHE A 54 21.55 -8.71 18.45
N GLN A 55 22.09 -8.05 19.48
CA GLN A 55 22.61 -6.69 19.34
C GLN A 55 23.90 -6.65 18.50
N ASP A 56 24.75 -7.69 18.58
CA ASP A 56 25.91 -7.80 17.70
C ASP A 56 25.53 -8.11 16.25
N PHE A 57 24.46 -8.89 16.01
CA PHE A 57 23.87 -9.08 14.68
C PHE A 57 23.23 -7.78 14.13
N LEU A 58 22.50 -7.03 14.96
CA LEU A 58 21.92 -5.72 14.62
C LEU A 58 22.99 -4.64 14.37
N ARG A 59 24.12 -4.71 15.07
CA ARG A 59 25.30 -3.83 14.87
C ARG A 59 26.09 -4.21 13.62
N LYS A 60 26.19 -5.49 13.29
CA LYS A 60 26.82 -5.96 12.04
C LYS A 60 25.94 -5.68 10.80
N MET A 61 24.64 -5.50 10.97
CA MET A 61 23.72 -4.92 9.98
C MET A 61 23.76 -3.37 9.93
N SER A 62 24.41 -2.69 10.88
CA SER A 62 24.45 -1.23 10.93
C SER A 62 25.66 -0.61 10.22
N SER A 63 26.54 -1.38 9.59
CA SER A 63 27.70 -0.86 8.83
C SER A 63 27.63 -1.11 7.32
N SER A 64 26.42 -1.32 6.79
CA SER A 64 26.10 -1.24 5.37
C SER A 64 24.75 -0.55 5.22
N GLY A 65 24.61 0.62 5.86
CA GLY A 65 23.44 1.49 5.74
C GLY A 65 23.33 2.01 4.33
N ARG A 66 22.78 1.18 3.44
CA ARG A 66 22.42 1.58 2.09
C ARG A 66 21.38 2.69 2.21
N ASP A 67 21.73 3.87 1.69
CA ASP A 67 20.85 5.03 1.66
C ASP A 67 19.51 4.62 1.03
N PHE A 68 18.42 4.99 1.70
CA PHE A 68 17.08 4.72 1.20
C PHE A 68 16.29 6.02 1.17
N TYR A 69 15.84 6.38 -0.01
CA TYR A 69 15.04 7.56 -0.28
C TYR A 69 13.84 7.15 -1.12
N LEU A 70 12.67 7.70 -0.81
CA LEU A 70 11.48 7.51 -1.61
C LEU A 70 10.67 8.80 -1.64
N ARG A 71 10.30 9.25 -2.84
CA ARG A 71 9.36 10.35 -3.04
C ARG A 71 8.31 9.95 -4.05
N TYR A 72 7.06 10.23 -3.72
CA TYR A 72 5.94 10.10 -4.65
C TYR A 72 5.18 11.41 -4.73
N TYR A 73 4.84 11.81 -5.95
CA TYR A 73 4.01 12.95 -6.24
C TYR A 73 2.90 12.55 -7.21
N VAL A 74 1.69 13.06 -6.97
CA VAL A 74 0.60 13.06 -7.95
C VAL A 74 -0.12 14.39 -7.91
N GLY A 75 -0.36 14.97 -9.08
CA GLY A 75 -1.09 16.22 -9.13
C GLY A 75 -1.55 16.61 -10.51
N HIS A 76 -2.43 17.59 -10.56
CA HIS A 76 -2.94 18.16 -11.81
C HIS A 76 -3.29 19.63 -11.62
N LYS A 77 -3.29 20.38 -12.72
CA LYS A 77 -3.70 21.79 -12.74
C LYS A 77 -5.06 21.89 -13.41
N GLY A 78 -6.10 21.97 -12.58
CA GLY A 78 -7.49 22.11 -13.02
C GLY A 78 -7.97 23.56 -13.03
N LYS A 79 -9.27 23.73 -13.31
CA LYS A 79 -9.95 25.03 -13.26
C LYS A 79 -9.87 25.70 -11.87
N PHE A 80 -9.76 24.89 -10.83
CA PHE A 80 -9.74 25.33 -9.43
C PHE A 80 -8.32 25.48 -8.87
N GLY A 81 -7.29 25.48 -9.73
CA GLY A 81 -5.90 25.62 -9.32
C GLY A 81 -5.15 24.31 -9.35
N HIS A 82 -4.10 24.22 -8.53
CA HIS A 82 -3.19 23.08 -8.50
C HIS A 82 -3.52 22.16 -7.33
N GLU A 83 -4.06 20.99 -7.65
CA GLU A 83 -4.34 19.94 -6.68
C GLU A 83 -3.22 18.89 -6.73
N PHE A 84 -2.69 18.51 -5.58
CA PHE A 84 -1.63 17.51 -5.49
C PHE A 84 -1.60 16.79 -4.15
N LEU A 85 -0.99 15.62 -4.17
CA LEU A 85 -0.56 14.83 -3.02
C LEU A 85 0.92 14.50 -3.23
N GLU A 86 1.73 14.73 -2.21
CA GLU A 86 3.15 14.41 -2.19
C GLU A 86 3.55 13.83 -0.84
N PHE A 87 4.37 12.79 -0.86
CA PHE A 87 5.06 12.31 0.33
C PHE A 87 6.49 11.91 0.03
N GLU A 88 7.35 12.09 1.03
CA GLU A 88 8.79 11.84 0.96
C GLU A 88 9.26 11.14 2.24
N PHE A 89 10.01 10.06 2.08
CA PHE A 89 10.80 9.41 3.13
C PHE A 89 12.28 9.67 2.88
N ARG A 90 12.91 10.37 3.82
CA ARG A 90 14.35 10.67 3.77
C ARG A 90 15.16 9.55 4.45
N PRO A 91 16.48 9.44 4.15
CA PRO A 91 17.35 8.42 4.76
C PRO A 91 17.42 8.51 6.29
N ASP A 92 17.18 9.68 6.87
CA ASP A 92 17.13 9.91 8.32
C ASP A 92 15.81 9.45 8.98
N GLY A 93 14.90 8.84 8.21
CA GLY A 93 13.59 8.41 8.68
C GLY A 93 12.56 9.53 8.76
N LYS A 94 12.86 10.73 8.23
CA LYS A 94 11.87 11.81 8.18
C LYS A 94 10.85 11.57 7.07
N LEU A 95 9.59 11.38 7.46
CA LEU A 95 8.41 11.40 6.60
C LEU A 95 7.90 12.84 6.47
N ARG A 96 7.75 13.32 5.23
CA ARG A 96 7.11 14.59 4.89
C ARG A 96 5.88 14.30 4.04
N TYR A 97 4.77 14.94 4.36
CA TYR A 97 3.48 14.77 3.69
C TYR A 97 2.88 16.13 3.36
N ALA A 98 2.43 16.30 2.12
CA ALA A 98 1.72 17.46 1.65
C ALA A 98 0.49 17.04 0.83
N ASN A 99 -0.68 17.59 1.16
CA ASN A 99 -1.90 17.39 0.38
C ASN A 99 -2.58 18.74 0.18
N ASN A 100 -2.85 19.09 -1.07
CA ASN A 100 -3.61 20.26 -1.48
C ASN A 100 -4.75 19.82 -2.41
N SER A 101 -5.99 19.83 -1.93
CA SER A 101 -7.16 19.40 -2.70
C SER A 101 -8.02 20.56 -3.20
N ASN A 102 -7.79 21.80 -2.75
CA ASN A 102 -8.58 23.01 -3.07
C ASN A 102 -10.12 22.82 -2.99
N TYR A 103 -10.59 21.72 -2.42
CA TYR A 103 -12.00 21.39 -2.33
C TYR A 103 -12.59 22.23 -1.19
N LYS A 104 -13.59 23.06 -1.50
CA LYS A 104 -14.26 23.95 -0.52
C LYS A 104 -13.32 24.94 0.21
N ASN A 105 -12.26 25.41 -0.45
CA ASN A 105 -11.25 26.33 0.13
C ASN A 105 -10.49 25.73 1.33
N ASP A 106 -10.29 24.41 1.35
CA ASP A 106 -9.53 23.80 2.43
C ASP A 106 -8.06 24.25 2.42
N THR A 107 -7.48 24.39 3.61
CA THR A 107 -6.08 24.77 3.74
C THR A 107 -5.17 23.58 3.45
N MET A 108 -4.15 23.80 2.63
CA MET A 108 -3.13 22.79 2.31
C MET A 108 -2.59 22.15 3.60
N ILE A 109 -2.67 20.82 3.66
CA ILE A 109 -2.20 20.02 4.79
C ILE A 109 -0.71 19.77 4.58
N ARG A 110 0.11 20.13 5.57
CA ARG A 110 1.53 19.78 5.64
C ARG A 110 1.85 19.14 6.97
N LYS A 111 2.49 17.98 6.94
CA LYS A 111 2.86 17.20 8.13
C LYS A 111 4.25 16.62 7.97
N GLU A 112 4.99 16.60 9.07
CA GLU A 112 6.31 15.99 9.12
C GLU A 112 6.42 15.18 10.41
N ALA A 113 7.00 13.98 10.33
CA ALA A 113 7.26 13.12 11.47
C ALA A 113 8.51 12.28 11.21
N PHE A 114 9.18 11.83 12.26
CA PHE A 114 10.18 10.79 12.15
C PHE A 114 9.52 9.43 12.36
N VAL A 115 9.77 8.49 11.45
CA VAL A 115 9.31 7.11 11.58
C VAL A 115 10.39 6.24 12.20
N SER A 116 10.00 5.11 12.79
CA SER A 116 10.96 4.15 13.31
C SER A 116 11.73 3.46 12.18
N ARG A 117 12.90 2.92 12.52
CA ARG A 117 13.70 2.11 11.59
C ARG A 117 12.90 0.95 11.00
N SER A 118 12.03 0.30 11.78
CA SER A 118 11.19 -0.80 11.30
C SER A 118 10.21 -0.37 10.20
N VAL A 119 9.70 0.86 10.25
CA VAL A 119 8.87 1.41 9.15
C VAL A 119 9.70 1.62 7.89
N MET A 120 10.94 2.09 8.03
CA MET A 120 11.86 2.25 6.89
C MET A 120 12.25 0.90 6.27
N GLU A 121 12.49 -0.12 7.10
CA GLU A 121 12.79 -1.48 6.64
C GLU A 121 11.59 -2.12 5.92
N GLU A 122 10.37 -1.92 6.44
CA GLU A 122 9.15 -2.40 5.78
C GLU A 122 8.86 -1.67 4.47
N LEU A 123 9.09 -0.35 4.43
CA LEU A 123 8.97 0.43 3.20
C LEU A 123 9.93 -0.08 2.12
N ARG A 124 11.17 -0.40 2.48
CA ARG A 124 12.13 -1.03 1.58
C ARG A 124 11.65 -2.41 1.12
N ARG A 125 11.15 -3.26 2.04
CA ARG A 125 10.61 -4.58 1.69
C ARG A 125 9.47 -4.49 0.66
N ILE A 126 8.56 -3.53 0.82
CA ILE A 126 7.45 -3.30 -0.12
C ILE A 126 8.00 -2.93 -1.52
N VAL A 127 9.03 -2.08 -1.59
CA VAL A 127 9.66 -1.70 -2.85
C VAL A 127 10.38 -2.87 -3.51
N ASP A 128 11.15 -3.64 -2.73
CA ASP A 128 11.91 -4.79 -3.22
C ASP A 128 10.95 -5.88 -3.75
N ASP A 129 9.87 -6.20 -3.02
CA ASP A 129 8.87 -7.19 -3.41
C ASP A 129 8.05 -6.77 -4.64
N ALA A 130 7.94 -5.47 -4.91
CA ALA A 130 7.29 -4.97 -6.10
C ALA A 130 8.15 -5.14 -7.37
N GLU A 131 9.46 -5.37 -7.24
CA GLU A 131 10.42 -5.47 -8.36
C GLU A 131 10.50 -4.19 -9.23
N ILE A 132 9.99 -3.06 -8.72
CA ILE A 132 9.87 -1.78 -9.45
C ILE A 132 11.22 -1.21 -9.92
N MET A 133 12.31 -1.57 -9.25
CA MET A 133 13.66 -1.08 -9.56
C MET A 133 14.18 -1.59 -10.91
N SER A 134 13.56 -2.64 -11.47
CA SER A 134 13.90 -3.22 -12.77
C SER A 134 13.06 -2.67 -13.93
N GLU A 135 12.08 -1.81 -13.65
CA GLU A 135 11.16 -1.25 -14.63
C GLU A 135 11.72 0.03 -15.30
N ASP A 136 11.14 0.40 -16.44
CA ASP A 136 11.54 1.59 -17.21
C ASP A 136 10.31 2.34 -17.75
N ASP A 137 10.31 3.67 -17.64
CA ASP A 137 9.15 4.49 -18.00
C ASP A 137 9.15 5.00 -19.46
N SER A 138 10.09 4.59 -20.30
CA SER A 138 10.23 5.09 -21.67
C SER A 138 9.00 4.85 -22.55
N LEU A 139 8.22 3.83 -22.25
CA LEU A 139 6.98 3.48 -22.97
C LEU A 139 5.71 3.96 -22.25
N TRP A 140 5.84 4.56 -21.07
CA TRP A 140 4.70 4.98 -20.27
C TRP A 140 4.07 6.27 -20.84
N PRO A 141 2.75 6.48 -20.63
CA PRO A 141 2.09 7.71 -21.08
C PRO A 141 2.72 8.95 -20.47
N SER A 142 3.14 9.90 -21.30
CA SER A 142 3.70 11.16 -20.81
C SER A 142 2.66 12.02 -20.08
N PRO A 143 3.05 12.85 -19.10
CA PRO A 143 2.14 13.72 -18.38
C PRO A 143 1.31 14.63 -19.29
N ASP A 144 0.05 14.83 -18.92
CA ASP A 144 -0.91 15.61 -19.71
C ASP A 144 -1.72 16.59 -18.83
N ARG A 145 -2.85 17.08 -19.35
CA ARG A 145 -3.77 17.97 -18.62
C ARG A 145 -4.56 17.27 -17.52
N ILE A 146 -4.75 15.96 -17.60
CA ILE A 146 -5.46 15.13 -16.61
C ILE A 146 -4.60 14.99 -15.36
N GLY A 147 -3.29 14.87 -15.53
CA GLY A 147 -2.33 15.02 -14.43
C GLY A 147 -0.97 14.41 -14.70
N ARG A 148 -0.17 14.40 -13.63
CA ARG A 148 1.19 13.89 -13.58
C ARG A 148 1.37 13.04 -12.33
N GLN A 149 2.13 11.97 -12.47
CA GLN A 149 2.69 11.18 -11.37
C GLN A 149 4.21 11.13 -11.50
N GLU A 150 4.88 11.17 -10.36
CA GLU A 150 6.33 11.01 -10.24
C GLU A 150 6.61 10.04 -9.10
N LEU A 151 7.56 9.12 -9.31
CA LEU A 151 8.09 8.24 -8.29
C LEU A 151 9.61 8.24 -8.40
N GLU A 152 10.28 8.51 -7.29
CA GLU A 152 11.74 8.55 -7.21
C GLU A 152 12.18 7.70 -6.04
N ILE A 153 13.08 6.74 -6.28
CA ILE A 153 13.56 5.80 -5.27
C ILE A 153 15.07 5.66 -5.39
N VAL A 154 15.77 5.82 -4.27
CA VAL A 154 17.17 5.41 -4.12
C VAL A 154 17.20 4.24 -3.14
N SER A 155 17.84 3.14 -3.53
CA SER A 155 18.04 1.96 -2.66
C SER A 155 19.48 1.46 -2.80
N GLY A 156 20.35 1.91 -1.89
CA GLY A 156 21.78 1.67 -2.02
C GLY A 156 22.38 2.39 -3.22
N ASP A 157 22.93 1.63 -4.17
CA ASP A 157 23.59 2.18 -5.35
C ASP A 157 22.63 2.31 -6.56
N GLU A 158 21.39 1.84 -6.42
CA GLU A 158 20.37 1.91 -7.46
C GLU A 158 19.48 3.15 -7.29
N HIS A 159 19.17 3.82 -8.40
CA HIS A 159 18.32 4.99 -8.45
C HIS A 159 17.38 4.92 -9.65
N ILE A 160 16.09 5.06 -9.38
CA ILE A 160 15.05 5.20 -10.41
C ILE A 160 14.30 6.51 -10.23
N SER A 161 13.82 7.06 -11.33
CA SER A 161 12.98 8.27 -11.34
C SER A 161 12.01 8.20 -12.50
N PHE A 162 10.77 7.83 -12.21
CA PHE A 162 9.70 7.72 -13.20
C PHE A 162 8.84 8.98 -13.27
N THR A 163 8.36 9.28 -14.47
CA THR A 163 7.36 10.32 -14.72
C THR A 163 6.32 9.81 -15.71
N THR A 164 5.05 9.77 -15.29
CA THR A 164 3.94 9.30 -16.12
C THR A 164 2.69 10.16 -15.95
N SER A 165 1.69 9.96 -16.80
CA SER A 165 0.38 10.57 -16.66
C SER A 165 -0.37 10.04 -15.43
N LYS A 166 -1.47 10.71 -15.07
CA LYS A 166 -2.35 10.24 -14.01
C LYS A 166 -3.11 8.99 -14.48
N ILE A 167 -2.87 7.87 -13.80
CA ILE A 167 -3.54 6.59 -14.06
C ILE A 167 -4.85 6.58 -13.27
N GLY A 168 -5.98 6.43 -13.96
CA GLY A 168 -7.31 6.41 -13.34
C GLY A 168 -7.76 5.00 -12.94
N SER A 169 -7.41 4.00 -13.75
CA SER A 169 -7.89 2.63 -13.59
C SER A 169 -6.93 1.60 -14.19
N LEU A 170 -7.19 0.31 -13.90
CA LEU A 170 -6.50 -0.81 -14.57
C LEU A 170 -6.79 -0.89 -16.08
N ALA A 171 -7.88 -0.30 -16.56
CA ALA A 171 -8.11 -0.22 -18.01
C ALA A 171 -7.04 0.62 -18.70
N ASP A 172 -6.71 1.78 -18.12
CA ASP A 172 -5.65 2.66 -18.63
C ASP A 172 -4.27 1.96 -18.65
N VAL A 173 -4.02 1.09 -17.66
CA VAL A 173 -2.81 0.26 -17.59
C VAL A 173 -2.78 -0.78 -18.71
N ASN A 174 -3.88 -1.51 -18.91
CA ASN A 174 -3.98 -2.56 -19.91
C ASN A 174 -3.90 -2.03 -21.35
N ASP A 175 -4.38 -0.80 -21.59
CA ASP A 175 -4.35 -0.15 -22.90
C ASP A 175 -3.01 0.55 -23.20
N SER A 176 -2.04 0.50 -22.27
CA SER A 176 -0.73 1.12 -22.42
C SER A 176 0.23 0.30 -23.29
N ARG A 177 1.38 0.90 -23.63
CA ARG A 177 2.45 0.22 -24.40
C ARG A 177 3.33 -0.69 -23.55
N ASP A 178 3.23 -0.58 -22.23
CA ASP A 178 3.91 -1.42 -21.27
C ASP A 178 2.96 -1.76 -20.09
N PRO A 179 2.02 -2.70 -20.29
CA PRO A 179 1.03 -3.02 -19.26
C PRO A 179 1.62 -3.71 -18.02
N GLU A 180 2.76 -4.38 -18.13
CA GLU A 180 3.37 -5.08 -16.99
C GLU A 180 4.06 -4.08 -16.06
N GLY A 181 4.95 -3.23 -16.58
CA GLY A 181 5.65 -2.23 -15.77
C GLY A 181 4.70 -1.20 -15.17
N LEU A 182 3.71 -0.73 -15.93
CA LEU A 182 2.67 0.17 -15.38
C LEU A 182 1.78 -0.51 -14.33
N ARG A 183 1.57 -1.82 -14.40
CA ARG A 183 0.81 -2.54 -13.37
C ARG A 183 1.62 -2.68 -12.09
N CYS A 184 2.91 -2.96 -12.21
CA CYS A 184 3.84 -2.92 -11.08
C CYS A 184 3.80 -1.54 -10.39
N PHE A 185 4.00 -0.46 -11.15
CA PHE A 185 3.89 0.91 -10.65
C PHE A 185 2.54 1.20 -9.98
N TYR A 186 1.43 0.80 -10.62
CA TYR A 186 0.07 1.06 -10.15
C TYR A 186 -0.23 0.41 -8.80
N TYR A 187 0.23 -0.83 -8.57
CA TYR A 187 0.03 -1.51 -7.29
C TYR A 187 0.98 -1.01 -6.21
N LEU A 188 2.26 -0.79 -6.52
CA LEU A 188 3.21 -0.22 -5.57
C LEU A 188 2.72 1.13 -5.02
N VAL A 189 2.28 2.03 -5.91
CA VAL A 189 1.76 3.34 -5.50
C VAL A 189 0.55 3.22 -4.55
N GLN A 190 -0.29 2.20 -4.71
CA GLN A 190 -1.41 1.96 -3.80
C GLN A 190 -0.95 1.49 -2.43
N ASP A 191 0.00 0.56 -2.37
CA ASP A 191 0.55 0.07 -1.11
C ASP A 191 1.27 1.19 -0.35
N LEU A 192 2.04 2.02 -1.04
CA LEU A 192 2.69 3.20 -0.48
C LEU A 192 1.69 4.20 0.10
N LYS A 193 0.62 4.52 -0.65
CA LYS A 193 -0.46 5.39 -0.16
C LYS A 193 -1.14 4.80 1.07
N CYS A 194 -1.39 3.49 1.09
CA CYS A 194 -2.01 2.81 2.23
C CYS A 194 -1.17 2.97 3.50
N LEU A 195 0.14 2.73 3.39
CA LEU A 195 1.09 2.91 4.49
C LEU A 195 1.11 4.36 4.98
N VAL A 196 1.28 5.32 4.07
CA VAL A 196 1.38 6.75 4.41
C VAL A 196 0.09 7.27 5.03
N PHE A 197 -1.08 6.95 4.47
CA PHE A 197 -2.36 7.37 5.02
C PHE A 197 -2.61 6.78 6.41
N SER A 198 -2.19 5.54 6.66
CA SER A 198 -2.26 4.93 8.00
C SER A 198 -1.37 5.67 9.00
N LEU A 199 -0.10 5.93 8.64
CA LEU A 199 0.85 6.65 9.48
C LEU A 199 0.36 8.06 9.83
N ILE A 200 -0.03 8.83 8.81
CA ILE A 200 -0.50 10.22 8.98
C ILE A 200 -1.82 10.26 9.74
N GLY A 201 -2.77 9.38 9.41
CA GLY A 201 -4.08 9.32 10.03
C GLY A 201 -4.01 8.97 11.51
N MET A 202 -3.23 7.96 11.88
CA MET A 202 -3.05 7.55 13.28
C MET A 202 -2.26 8.58 14.10
N HIS A 203 -1.17 9.11 13.54
CA HIS A 203 -0.27 9.99 14.29
C HIS A 203 -0.87 11.39 14.50
N PHE A 204 -1.47 11.97 13.46
CA PHE A 204 -2.00 13.33 13.53
C PHE A 204 -3.51 13.39 13.79
N LYS A 205 -4.21 12.25 13.84
CA LYS A 205 -5.67 12.16 14.03
C LYS A 205 -6.45 13.00 13.00
N ILE A 206 -5.93 13.07 11.78
CA ILE A 206 -6.58 13.74 10.66
C ILE A 206 -7.12 12.68 9.70
N LYS A 207 -8.21 12.99 9.01
CA LYS A 207 -8.53 12.23 7.80
C LYS A 207 -7.48 12.59 6.76
N PRO A 208 -6.75 11.63 6.18
CA PRO A 208 -5.79 11.92 5.11
C PRO A 208 -6.43 12.44 3.81
N ILE A 209 -7.75 12.69 3.82
CA ILE A 209 -8.62 13.02 2.70
C ILE A 209 -9.67 14.01 3.19
#